data_AF-A0ABD6C9E7-F1
#
_entry.id   AF-A0ABD6C9E7-F1
#
_cell.length_a   1.000
_cell.length_b   1.000
_cell.length_c   1.000
_cell.angle_alpha   90.00
_cell.angle_beta   90.00
_cell.angle_gamma   90.00
#
_symmetry.space_group_name_H-M   'P 1'
#
loop_
_entity.id
_entity.type
_entity.pdbx_description
1 polymer ?
#
loop_
_entity_poly.entity_id
_entity_poly.type
_entity_poly.pdbx_seq_one_letter_code
_entity_poly.pdbx_strand_id
1 'polypeptide(L)'
;MTRIQAVDEALERARHEAGDHWDDGELELTLETPQGDSLDVQLDLDADAATNAQSRYERAKELEAALEQKQAVVGQLAPLPADPVAYLLLYHLDTVEGNYPRSMAGHLDAERKHVESLCEEMVQSGLLERVESGTVKQRRVKAKKADEVRQHHTYYRLSREGDHLLRFLDDDEGQLNVLRHLPDGRTLAQRLARGGPDYPRMTAEELDMEFEYVRHLYRALRRVGLVTVYEGSTIKGSERKLKPKDETHRKHTYYVTTASAEQLLREFED
;
A
#
# COMPACT_ATOMS: atom_id res chain seq x y z
N MET A 1 -27.18 28.88 -29.17
CA MET A 1 -26.03 28.11 -29.67
C MET A 1 -25.88 26.87 -28.81
N THR A 2 -25.73 25.70 -29.41
CA THR A 2 -25.48 24.47 -28.64
C THR A 2 -23.98 24.35 -28.32
N ARG A 3 -23.63 23.59 -27.28
CA ARG A 3 -22.22 23.36 -26.93
C ARG A 3 -21.43 22.70 -28.06
N ILE A 4 -22.05 21.77 -28.78
CA ILE A 4 -21.41 21.12 -29.94
C ILE A 4 -21.09 22.13 -31.06
N GLN A 5 -22.01 23.06 -31.32
CA GLN A 5 -21.77 24.16 -32.28
C GLN A 5 -20.67 25.12 -31.81
N ALA A 6 -20.59 25.41 -30.51
CA ALA A 6 -19.53 26.25 -29.97
C ALA A 6 -18.14 25.58 -30.10
N VAL A 7 -18.07 24.25 -29.92
CA VAL A 7 -16.85 23.46 -30.12
C VAL A 7 -16.48 23.40 -31.61
N ASP A 8 -17.43 23.11 -32.50
CA ASP A 8 -17.20 23.10 -33.95
C ASP A 8 -16.68 24.45 -34.45
N GLU A 9 -17.28 25.56 -34.01
CA GLU A 9 -16.83 26.90 -34.38
C GLU A 9 -15.46 27.25 -33.79
N ALA A 10 -15.13 26.74 -32.60
CA ALA A 10 -13.82 26.93 -31.99
C ALA A 10 -12.73 26.14 -32.74
N LEU A 11 -13.01 24.88 -33.10
CA LEU A 11 -12.12 24.03 -33.90
C LEU A 11 -11.89 24.61 -35.30
N GLU A 12 -12.96 25.02 -35.99
CA GLU A 12 -12.85 25.66 -37.31
C GLU A 12 -12.07 26.96 -37.24
N ARG A 13 -12.25 27.76 -36.19
CA ARG A 13 -11.47 28.98 -35.99
C ARG A 13 -9.99 28.67 -35.75
N ALA A 14 -9.69 27.75 -34.84
CA ALA A 14 -8.33 27.35 -34.52
C ALA A 14 -7.58 26.78 -35.75
N ARG A 15 -8.27 26.04 -36.63
CA ARG A 15 -7.70 25.52 -37.89
C ARG A 15 -7.30 26.61 -38.90
N HIS A 16 -7.81 27.83 -38.74
CA HIS A 16 -7.51 28.96 -39.63
C HIS A 16 -6.68 30.06 -38.95
N GLU A 17 -6.41 29.93 -37.64
CA GLU A 17 -5.64 30.88 -36.85
C GLU A 17 -4.26 30.30 -36.48
N ALA A 18 -3.25 31.16 -36.47
CA ALA A 18 -1.94 30.79 -35.97
C ALA A 18 -1.96 30.81 -34.43
N GLY A 19 -1.38 29.80 -33.79
CA GLY A 19 -1.31 29.68 -32.34
C GLY A 19 -0.58 28.42 -31.90
N ASP A 20 -0.34 28.32 -30.59
CA ASP A 20 0.43 27.24 -29.95
C ASP A 20 -0.24 25.86 -30.08
N HIS A 21 -1.54 25.84 -30.38
CA HIS A 21 -2.34 24.63 -30.62
C HIS A 21 -1.84 23.77 -31.79
N TRP A 22 -1.08 24.35 -32.73
CA TRP A 22 -0.45 23.60 -33.83
C TRP A 22 0.76 22.76 -33.41
N ASP A 23 1.42 23.11 -32.29
CA ASP A 23 2.61 22.39 -31.83
C ASP A 23 2.23 21.04 -31.21
N ASP A 24 1.13 21.01 -30.45
CA ASP A 24 0.66 19.83 -29.73
C ASP A 24 -0.52 19.12 -30.43
N GLY A 25 -1.12 19.74 -31.45
CA GLY A 25 -2.30 19.20 -32.14
C GLY A 25 -3.59 19.31 -31.31
N GLU A 26 -3.56 20.05 -30.20
CA GLU A 26 -4.64 20.17 -29.24
C GLU A 26 -5.08 21.62 -29.04
N LEU A 27 -6.39 21.83 -28.91
CA LEU A 27 -7.00 23.11 -28.59
C LEU A 27 -7.57 23.08 -27.17
N GLU A 28 -7.08 23.98 -26.32
CA GLU A 28 -7.71 24.26 -25.03
C GLU A 28 -8.91 25.21 -25.20
N LEU A 29 -10.05 24.80 -24.66
CA LEU A 29 -11.30 25.55 -24.74
C LEU A 29 -12.03 25.51 -23.40
N THR A 30 -12.44 26.67 -22.88
CA THR A 30 -13.32 26.76 -21.72
C THR A 30 -14.79 26.73 -22.15
N LEU A 31 -15.57 25.80 -21.60
CA LEU A 31 -17.00 25.64 -21.86
C LEU A 31 -17.81 25.84 -20.58
N GLU A 32 -18.97 26.48 -20.67
CA GLU A 32 -19.91 26.55 -19.56
C GLU A 32 -20.74 25.25 -19.43
N THR A 33 -20.85 24.72 -18.22
CA THR A 33 -21.70 23.58 -17.88
C THR A 33 -23.16 24.03 -17.78
N PRO A 34 -24.13 23.09 -17.89
CA PRO A 34 -25.54 23.41 -17.64
C PRO A 34 -25.84 23.99 -16.24
N GLN A 35 -24.94 23.76 -15.29
CA GLN A 35 -25.03 24.27 -13.93
C GLN A 35 -24.42 25.68 -13.77
N GLY A 36 -23.80 26.22 -14.83
CA GLY A 36 -23.16 27.55 -14.83
C GLY A 36 -21.69 27.54 -14.41
N ASP A 37 -21.07 26.37 -14.27
CA ASP A 37 -19.64 26.24 -13.98
C ASP A 37 -18.82 26.33 -15.27
N SER A 38 -17.58 26.81 -15.20
CA SER A 38 -16.65 26.74 -16.33
C SER A 38 -15.87 25.43 -16.30
N LEU A 39 -15.69 24.80 -17.45
CA LEU A 39 -14.94 23.57 -17.64
C LEU A 39 -13.93 23.75 -18.77
N ASP A 40 -12.66 23.61 -18.45
CA ASP A 40 -11.59 23.59 -19.46
C ASP A 40 -11.51 22.21 -20.11
N VAL A 41 -11.45 22.20 -21.44
CA VAL A 41 -11.43 20.98 -22.25
C VAL A 41 -10.29 21.06 -23.25
N GLN A 42 -9.52 19.98 -23.36
CA GLN A 42 -8.59 19.78 -24.47
C GLN A 42 -9.33 19.05 -25.59
N LEU A 43 -9.13 19.53 -26.81
CA LEU A 43 -9.76 19.04 -28.03
C LEU A 43 -8.68 18.69 -29.04
N ASP A 44 -8.75 17.49 -29.60
CA ASP A 44 -7.97 17.13 -30.78
C ASP A 44 -8.44 17.99 -31.98
N LEU A 45 -7.51 18.75 -32.55
CA LEU A 45 -7.78 19.67 -33.66
C LEU A 45 -8.18 18.95 -34.96
N ASP A 46 -7.72 17.72 -35.16
CA ASP A 46 -7.97 16.92 -36.36
C ASP A 46 -9.31 16.17 -36.27
N ALA A 47 -9.87 16.06 -35.07
CA ALA A 47 -11.16 15.46 -34.81
C ALA A 47 -12.33 16.46 -34.91
N ASP A 48 -13.54 15.97 -35.24
CA ASP A 48 -14.76 16.77 -35.14
C ASP A 48 -15.28 16.84 -33.68
N ALA A 49 -16.24 17.72 -33.41
CA ALA A 49 -16.77 17.88 -32.04
C ALA A 49 -17.40 16.59 -31.49
N ALA A 50 -17.98 15.75 -32.36
CA ALA A 50 -18.60 14.49 -31.97
C ALA A 50 -17.54 13.46 -31.54
N THR A 51 -16.44 13.36 -32.27
CA THR A 51 -15.30 12.48 -32.01
C THR A 51 -14.58 12.92 -30.75
N ASN A 52 -14.31 14.22 -30.60
CA ASN A 52 -13.77 14.80 -29.37
C ASN A 52 -14.64 14.48 -28.13
N ALA A 53 -15.96 14.61 -28.28
CA ALA A 53 -16.89 14.27 -27.20
C ALA A 53 -16.86 12.76 -26.90
N GLN A 54 -16.86 11.91 -27.93
CA GLN A 54 -16.84 10.45 -27.79
C GLN A 54 -15.55 9.97 -27.09
N SER A 55 -14.38 10.42 -27.53
CA SER A 55 -13.09 10.07 -26.92
C SER A 55 -13.01 10.49 -25.46
N ARG A 56 -13.56 11.67 -25.10
CA ARG A 56 -13.67 12.08 -23.70
C ARG A 56 -14.57 11.15 -22.87
N TYR A 57 -15.71 10.72 -23.41
CA TYR A 57 -16.58 9.78 -22.71
C TYR A 57 -15.93 8.41 -22.52
N GLU A 58 -15.23 7.92 -23.54
CA GLU A 58 -14.46 6.67 -23.47
C GLU A 58 -13.35 6.78 -22.42
N ARG A 59 -12.58 7.87 -22.44
CA ARG A 59 -11.52 8.12 -21.46
C ARG A 59 -12.07 8.23 -20.03
N ALA A 60 -13.17 8.93 -19.83
CA ALA A 60 -13.83 9.04 -18.53
C ALA A 60 -14.29 7.66 -18.01
N LYS A 61 -14.86 6.83 -18.90
CA LYS A 61 -15.29 5.48 -18.57
C LYS A 61 -14.12 4.55 -18.22
N GLU A 62 -13.00 4.66 -18.94
CA GLU A 62 -11.77 3.94 -18.60
C GLU A 62 -11.23 4.35 -17.23
N LEU A 63 -11.20 5.65 -16.93
CA LEU A 63 -10.76 6.17 -15.63
C LEU A 63 -11.69 5.74 -14.50
N GLU A 64 -13.01 5.76 -14.72
CA GLU A 64 -14.01 5.28 -13.75
C GLU A 64 -13.83 3.78 -13.49
N ALA A 65 -13.68 2.97 -14.54
CA ALA A 65 -13.40 1.53 -14.40
C ALA A 65 -12.07 1.26 -13.67
N ALA A 66 -11.04 2.07 -13.93
CA ALA A 66 -9.76 1.97 -13.23
C ALA A 66 -9.89 2.38 -11.75
N LEU A 67 -10.70 3.39 -11.43
CA LEU A 67 -10.99 3.79 -10.05
C LEU A 67 -11.81 2.74 -9.30
N GLU A 68 -12.85 2.19 -9.93
CA GLU A 68 -13.64 1.08 -9.37
C GLU A 68 -12.76 -0.15 -9.14
N GLN A 69 -11.87 -0.49 -10.07
CA GLN A 69 -10.89 -1.55 -9.88
C GLN A 69 -9.96 -1.23 -8.70
N LYS A 70 -9.37 -0.03 -8.63
CA LYS A 70 -8.52 0.40 -7.51
C LYS A 70 -9.25 0.30 -6.16
N GLN A 71 -10.54 0.68 -6.10
CA GLN A 71 -11.37 0.59 -4.89
C GLN A 71 -11.75 -0.84 -4.52
N ALA A 72 -12.17 -1.65 -5.49
CA ALA A 72 -12.49 -3.07 -5.29
C ALA A 72 -11.28 -3.86 -4.79
N VAL A 73 -10.09 -3.49 -5.25
CA VAL A 73 -8.81 -4.11 -4.90
C VAL A 73 -8.40 -3.76 -3.47
N VAL A 74 -8.61 -2.52 -2.98
CA VAL A 74 -8.53 -2.21 -1.53
C VAL A 74 -9.50 -3.08 -0.72
N GLY A 75 -10.64 -3.47 -1.31
CA GLY A 75 -11.60 -4.40 -0.72
C GLY A 75 -11.03 -5.76 -0.34
N GLN A 76 -9.95 -6.24 -0.98
CA GLN A 76 -9.30 -7.50 -0.59
C GLN A 76 -8.58 -7.40 0.77
N LEU A 77 -8.14 -6.21 1.17
CA LEU A 77 -7.59 -5.94 2.50
C LEU A 77 -8.64 -5.55 3.53
N ALA A 78 -9.90 -5.32 3.13
CA ALA A 78 -10.98 -4.96 4.06
C ALA A 78 -11.13 -5.92 5.27
N PRO A 79 -10.87 -7.24 5.15
CA PRO A 79 -10.91 -8.14 6.30
C PRO A 79 -9.73 -7.98 7.29
N LEU A 80 -8.62 -7.33 6.88
CA LEU A 80 -7.42 -7.18 7.68
C LEU A 80 -7.45 -5.83 8.41
N PRO A 81 -7.27 -5.79 9.75
CA PRO A 81 -7.13 -4.51 10.45
C PRO A 81 -5.94 -3.70 9.92
N ALA A 82 -6.11 -2.38 9.80
CA ALA A 82 -5.07 -1.43 9.38
C ALA A 82 -4.01 -1.20 10.47
N ASP A 83 -3.40 -2.30 10.91
CA ASP A 83 -2.45 -2.36 12.01
C ASP A 83 -1.23 -3.20 11.60
N PRO A 84 0.02 -2.71 11.75
CA PRO A 84 1.21 -3.46 11.37
C PRO A 84 1.34 -4.79 12.12
N VAL A 85 0.86 -4.89 13.36
CA VAL A 85 0.87 -6.13 14.15
C VAL A 85 -0.06 -7.18 13.53
N ALA A 86 -1.16 -6.78 12.89
CA ALA A 86 -2.07 -7.70 12.20
C ALA A 86 -1.36 -8.44 11.04
N TYR A 87 -0.59 -7.71 10.23
CA TYR A 87 0.27 -8.32 9.20
C TYR A 87 1.27 -9.29 9.83
N LEU A 88 1.96 -8.86 10.90
CA LEU A 88 2.94 -9.71 11.58
C LEU A 88 2.32 -10.99 12.17
N LEU A 89 1.07 -10.93 12.63
CA LEU A 89 0.31 -12.10 13.09
C LEU A 89 0.06 -13.09 11.96
N LEU A 90 -0.38 -12.63 10.78
CA LEU A 90 -0.59 -13.50 9.62
C LEU A 90 0.70 -14.25 9.24
N TYR A 91 1.79 -13.53 9.01
CA TYR A 91 3.08 -14.13 8.63
C TYR A 91 3.66 -15.04 9.72
N HIS A 92 3.43 -14.72 10.99
CA HIS A 92 3.84 -15.60 12.09
C HIS A 92 3.05 -16.90 12.07
N LEU A 93 1.72 -16.82 11.96
CA LEU A 93 0.84 -17.98 11.96
C LEU A 93 1.02 -18.86 10.71
N ASP A 94 1.38 -18.28 9.57
CA ASP A 94 1.83 -19.04 8.39
C ASP A 94 3.06 -19.89 8.72
N THR A 95 4.06 -19.28 9.35
CA THR A 95 5.31 -19.97 9.71
C THR A 95 5.08 -21.08 10.74
N VAL A 96 4.25 -20.82 11.76
CA VAL A 96 4.10 -21.72 12.91
C VAL A 96 2.84 -22.58 12.90
N GLU A 97 1.98 -22.45 11.89
CA GLU A 97 0.70 -23.17 11.69
C GLU A 97 -0.33 -23.04 12.82
N GLY A 98 -0.02 -22.24 13.84
CA GLY A 98 -0.89 -21.90 14.94
C GLY A 98 -0.13 -21.37 16.14
N ASN A 99 -0.77 -20.55 16.97
CA ASN A 99 -0.20 -20.09 18.23
C ASN A 99 -1.28 -19.48 19.15
N TYR A 100 -0.92 -19.12 20.38
CA TYR A 100 -1.80 -18.45 21.34
C TYR A 100 -1.30 -17.02 21.64
N PRO A 101 -2.19 -16.08 22.01
CA PRO A 101 -1.88 -14.64 22.04
C PRO A 101 -0.66 -14.26 22.88
N ARG A 102 -0.48 -14.86 24.07
CA ARG A 102 0.66 -14.56 24.93
C ARG A 102 2.01 -14.94 24.29
N SER A 103 2.08 -16.05 23.55
CA SER A 103 3.32 -16.41 22.84
C SER A 103 3.52 -15.52 21.62
N MET A 104 2.46 -15.22 20.86
CA MET A 104 2.55 -14.30 19.71
C MET A 104 3.04 -12.92 20.14
N ALA A 105 2.46 -12.35 21.21
CA ALA A 105 2.89 -11.08 21.80
C ALA A 105 4.41 -11.05 22.10
N GLY A 106 4.95 -12.14 22.66
CA GLY A 106 6.39 -12.25 22.93
C GLY A 106 7.27 -12.35 21.68
N HIS A 107 6.79 -12.94 20.58
CA HIS A 107 7.53 -13.02 19.32
C HIS A 107 7.44 -11.74 18.49
N LEU A 108 6.30 -11.06 18.57
CA LEU A 108 6.04 -9.83 17.83
C LEU A 108 6.49 -8.59 18.61
N ASP A 109 6.93 -8.77 19.86
CA ASP A 109 7.21 -7.69 20.80
C ASP A 109 6.05 -6.68 20.84
N ALA A 110 4.83 -7.21 20.97
CA ALA A 110 3.59 -6.45 20.98
C ALA A 110 2.85 -6.67 22.30
N GLU A 111 1.95 -5.76 22.65
CA GLU A 111 1.15 -5.92 23.86
C GLU A 111 0.21 -7.12 23.75
N ARG A 112 0.16 -7.93 24.80
CA ARG A 112 -0.70 -9.13 24.82
C ARG A 112 -2.17 -8.81 24.57
N LYS A 113 -2.70 -7.77 25.22
CA LYS A 113 -4.11 -7.37 25.06
C LYS A 113 -4.41 -6.95 23.62
N HIS A 114 -3.49 -6.22 23.00
CA HIS A 114 -3.60 -5.80 21.61
C HIS A 114 -3.62 -7.00 20.66
N VAL A 115 -2.72 -7.97 20.87
CA VAL A 115 -2.73 -9.23 20.10
C VAL A 115 -4.01 -10.04 20.32
N GLU A 116 -4.54 -10.09 21.54
CA GLU A 116 -5.83 -10.75 21.84
C GLU A 116 -6.97 -10.11 21.04
N SER A 117 -7.08 -8.77 21.07
CA SER A 117 -8.09 -8.03 20.30
C SER A 117 -7.97 -8.27 18.80
N LEU A 118 -6.75 -8.17 18.23
CA LEU A 118 -6.53 -8.41 16.80
C LEU A 118 -6.90 -9.85 16.40
N CYS A 119 -6.58 -10.84 17.23
CA CYS A 119 -6.96 -12.22 16.94
C CYS A 119 -8.49 -12.39 16.91
N GLU A 120 -9.22 -11.73 17.82
CA GLU A 120 -10.68 -11.80 17.85
C GLU A 120 -11.30 -11.12 16.62
N GLU A 121 -10.82 -9.93 16.27
CA GLU A 121 -11.26 -9.20 15.08
C GLU A 121 -10.98 -9.98 13.79
N MET A 122 -9.77 -10.53 13.65
CA MET A 122 -9.40 -11.32 12.48
C MET A 122 -10.10 -12.68 12.39
N VAL A 123 -10.62 -13.21 13.51
CA VAL A 123 -11.55 -14.36 13.48
C VAL A 123 -12.92 -13.93 12.97
N GLN A 124 -13.41 -12.76 13.39
CA GLN A 124 -14.70 -12.23 12.92
C GLN A 124 -14.68 -11.90 11.43
N SER A 125 -13.56 -11.41 10.91
CA SER A 125 -13.38 -11.14 9.48
C SER A 125 -13.02 -12.38 8.65
N GLY A 126 -12.85 -13.54 9.30
CA GLY A 126 -12.61 -14.81 8.64
C GLY A 126 -11.17 -15.07 8.23
N LEU A 127 -10.20 -14.23 8.61
CA LEU A 127 -8.77 -14.45 8.31
C LEU A 127 -8.11 -15.48 9.23
N LEU A 128 -8.63 -15.63 10.46
CA LEU A 128 -8.16 -16.60 11.44
C LEU A 128 -9.29 -17.54 11.86
N GLU A 129 -8.91 -18.69 12.39
CA GLU A 129 -9.84 -19.62 13.04
C GLU A 129 -9.30 -20.13 14.37
N ARG A 130 -10.21 -20.48 15.28
CA ARG A 130 -9.87 -21.06 16.59
C ARG A 130 -9.61 -22.56 16.45
N VAL A 131 -8.59 -23.05 17.14
CA VAL A 131 -8.27 -24.48 17.17
C VAL A 131 -9.09 -25.17 18.26
N GLU A 132 -10.14 -25.91 17.88
CA GLU A 132 -11.13 -26.50 18.81
C GLU A 132 -10.64 -27.74 19.59
N SER A 133 -9.51 -28.34 19.23
CA SER A 133 -9.10 -29.62 19.84
C SER A 133 -8.51 -29.42 21.23
N GLY A 134 -9.15 -29.98 22.27
CA GLY A 134 -8.68 -29.96 23.66
C GLY A 134 -7.26 -30.52 23.87
N THR A 135 -6.68 -31.11 22.83
CA THR A 135 -5.28 -31.48 22.76
C THR A 135 -4.66 -31.01 21.44
N VAL A 136 -3.59 -30.25 21.51
CA VAL A 136 -2.94 -29.68 20.33
C VAL A 136 -1.59 -30.37 20.13
N LYS A 137 -1.48 -31.07 19.00
CA LYS A 137 -0.29 -31.79 18.56
C LYS A 137 0.68 -30.86 17.84
N GLN A 138 1.98 -31.05 18.04
CA GLN A 138 3.03 -30.21 17.45
C GLN A 138 2.94 -30.12 15.92
N ARG A 139 2.58 -31.22 15.24
CA ARG A 139 2.36 -31.25 13.78
C ARG A 139 1.26 -30.32 13.24
N ARG A 140 0.45 -29.72 14.12
CA ARG A 140 -0.61 -28.75 13.79
C ARG A 140 -0.31 -27.36 14.33
N VAL A 141 0.73 -27.22 15.16
CA VAL A 141 1.15 -25.99 15.85
C VAL A 141 2.66 -26.11 16.12
N LYS A 142 3.47 -25.67 15.16
CA LYS A 142 4.94 -25.81 15.14
C LYS A 142 5.64 -24.91 16.16
N ALA A 143 4.98 -23.87 16.69
CA ALA A 143 5.52 -23.02 17.75
C ALA A 143 5.72 -23.76 19.09
N LYS A 144 5.22 -24.99 19.24
CA LYS A 144 5.32 -25.78 20.47
C LYS A 144 6.64 -26.55 20.57
N LYS A 145 7.19 -26.59 21.79
CA LYS A 145 8.35 -27.42 22.15
C LYS A 145 8.03 -28.87 22.51
N ALA A 146 6.77 -29.20 22.82
CA ALA A 146 6.33 -30.54 23.23
C ALA A 146 5.42 -31.18 22.18
N ASP A 147 5.49 -32.52 22.06
CA ASP A 147 4.74 -33.32 21.07
C ASP A 147 3.21 -33.11 21.17
N GLU A 148 2.71 -32.95 22.39
CA GLU A 148 1.29 -32.83 22.68
C GLU A 148 1.07 -32.01 23.96
N VAL A 149 0.15 -31.03 23.89
CA VAL A 149 -0.19 -30.17 25.05
C VAL A 149 -1.70 -30.09 25.19
N ARG A 150 -2.22 -30.40 26.38
CA ARG A 150 -3.62 -30.13 26.74
C ARG A 150 -3.87 -28.63 26.69
N GLN A 151 -4.93 -28.21 26.01
CA GLN A 151 -5.21 -26.77 25.87
C GLN A 151 -5.61 -26.16 27.21
N HIS A 152 -4.83 -25.17 27.67
CA HIS A 152 -5.24 -24.23 28.72
C HIS A 152 -5.47 -22.81 28.17
N HIS A 153 -5.24 -22.61 26.88
CA HIS A 153 -5.32 -21.33 26.17
C HIS A 153 -5.97 -21.53 24.81
N THR A 154 -6.67 -20.52 24.32
CA THR A 154 -7.19 -20.48 22.95
C THR A 154 -6.04 -20.33 21.97
N TYR A 155 -5.97 -21.25 21.00
CA TYR A 155 -5.04 -21.19 19.89
C TYR A 155 -5.76 -20.70 18.64
N TYR A 156 -5.06 -19.92 17.84
CA TYR A 156 -5.48 -19.41 16.55
C TYR A 156 -4.57 -19.97 15.46
N ARG A 157 -5.10 -20.16 14.25
CA ARG A 157 -4.35 -20.46 13.02
C ARG A 157 -4.95 -19.68 11.85
N LEU A 158 -4.21 -19.59 10.74
CA LEU A 158 -4.73 -19.03 9.51
C LEU A 158 -5.92 -19.85 9.02
N SER A 159 -6.97 -19.15 8.59
CA SER A 159 -8.02 -19.74 7.77
C SER A 159 -7.53 -19.92 6.33
N ARG A 160 -8.39 -20.45 5.46
CA ARG A 160 -8.11 -20.53 4.02
C ARG A 160 -8.06 -19.13 3.39
N GLU A 161 -8.93 -18.24 3.83
CA GLU A 161 -8.99 -16.85 3.42
C GLU A 161 -7.72 -16.10 3.85
N GLY A 162 -7.21 -16.37 5.06
CA GLY A 162 -5.93 -15.83 5.54
C GLY A 162 -4.72 -16.31 4.72
N ASP A 163 -4.68 -17.60 4.33
CA ASP A 163 -3.65 -18.15 3.44
C ASP A 163 -3.71 -17.52 2.04
N HIS A 164 -4.90 -17.35 1.47
CA HIS A 164 -5.08 -16.67 0.18
C HIS A 164 -4.64 -15.21 0.26
N LEU A 165 -4.96 -14.51 1.35
CA LEU A 165 -4.54 -13.13 1.56
C LEU A 165 -3.01 -13.02 1.57
N LEU A 166 -2.29 -13.91 2.24
CA LEU A 166 -0.83 -13.89 2.23
C LEU A 166 -0.24 -14.05 0.83
N ARG A 167 -0.80 -14.95 0.01
CA ARG A 167 -0.37 -15.10 -1.39
C ARG A 167 -0.62 -13.83 -2.20
N PHE A 168 -1.76 -13.18 -1.99
CA PHE A 168 -2.04 -11.89 -2.61
C PHE A 168 -1.01 -10.83 -2.21
N LEU A 169 -0.59 -10.79 -0.94
CA LEU A 169 0.42 -9.83 -0.44
C LEU A 169 1.81 -10.02 -1.06
N ASP A 170 2.12 -11.20 -1.60
CA ASP A 170 3.40 -11.46 -2.28
C ASP A 170 3.47 -10.85 -3.69
N ASP A 171 2.32 -10.58 -4.31
CA ASP A 171 2.22 -10.00 -5.65
C ASP A 171 2.23 -8.46 -5.63
N ASP A 172 2.65 -7.84 -6.74
CA ASP A 172 2.76 -6.37 -6.87
C ASP A 172 1.45 -5.63 -6.55
N GLU A 173 0.30 -6.21 -6.92
CA GLU A 173 -1.02 -5.64 -6.63
C GLU A 173 -1.32 -5.64 -5.12
N GLY A 174 -0.95 -6.72 -4.40
CA GLY A 174 -1.10 -6.79 -2.96
C GLY A 174 -0.15 -5.86 -2.23
N GLN A 175 1.09 -5.76 -2.69
CA GLN A 175 2.08 -4.81 -2.17
C GLN A 175 1.60 -3.35 -2.35
N LEU A 176 1.06 -3.01 -3.52
CA LEU A 176 0.49 -1.69 -3.79
C LEU A 176 -0.68 -1.38 -2.83
N ASN A 177 -1.52 -2.37 -2.57
CA ASN A 177 -2.60 -2.24 -1.62
C ASN A 177 -2.14 -2.09 -0.18
N VAL A 178 -1.04 -2.72 0.23
CA VAL A 178 -0.44 -2.46 1.56
C VAL A 178 -0.08 -0.99 1.70
N LEU A 179 0.48 -0.37 0.65
CA LEU A 179 0.79 1.07 0.66
C LEU A 179 -0.47 1.95 0.73
N ARG A 180 -1.63 1.48 0.23
CA ARG A 180 -2.92 2.18 0.40
C ARG A 180 -3.51 1.98 1.79
N HIS A 181 -3.41 0.76 2.32
CA HIS A 181 -4.02 0.34 3.57
C HIS A 181 -3.26 0.83 4.81
N LEU A 182 -1.92 0.94 4.72
CA LEU A 182 -1.05 1.49 5.75
C LEU A 182 -0.46 2.82 5.27
N PRO A 183 -1.18 3.95 5.41
CA PRO A 183 -0.71 5.26 4.93
C PRO A 183 0.62 5.67 5.57
N ASP A 184 0.83 5.37 6.85
CA ASP A 184 2.11 5.62 7.54
C ASP A 184 3.23 4.71 7.02
N GLY A 185 2.89 3.48 6.63
CA GLY A 185 3.80 2.57 5.95
C GLY A 185 4.24 3.11 4.59
N ARG A 186 3.32 3.71 3.83
CA ARG A 186 3.64 4.42 2.57
C ARG A 186 4.53 5.63 2.82
N THR A 187 4.20 6.47 3.79
CA THR A 187 5.03 7.64 4.17
C THR A 187 6.47 7.23 4.49
N LEU A 188 6.62 6.15 5.26
CA LEU A 188 7.93 5.55 5.58
C LEU A 188 8.65 5.05 4.33
N ALA A 189 7.98 4.30 3.45
CA ALA A 189 8.57 3.79 2.22
C ALA A 189 9.01 4.93 1.28
N GLN A 190 8.20 5.98 1.12
CA GLN A 190 8.56 7.18 0.36
C GLN A 190 9.77 7.90 0.96
N ARG A 191 9.83 8.00 2.28
CA ARG A 191 10.98 8.57 2.99
C ARG A 191 12.26 7.80 2.70
N LEU A 192 12.22 6.47 2.72
CA LEU A 192 13.36 5.62 2.37
C LEU A 192 13.77 5.76 0.89
N ALA A 193 12.82 5.74 -0.05
CA ALA A 193 13.11 5.86 -1.48
C ALA A 193 13.81 7.20 -1.82
N ARG A 194 13.33 8.30 -1.21
CA ARG A 194 13.89 9.63 -1.43
C ARG A 194 15.16 9.88 -0.62
N GLY A 195 15.22 9.28 0.56
CA GLY A 195 16.17 9.61 1.61
C GLY A 195 17.35 8.66 1.79
N GLY A 196 17.20 7.45 1.26
CA GLY A 196 18.08 6.32 1.45
C GLY A 196 17.98 5.68 2.85
N PRO A 197 19.02 4.94 3.29
CA PRO A 197 18.90 4.07 4.46
C PRO A 197 18.53 4.80 5.75
N ASP A 198 17.50 4.32 6.45
CA ASP A 198 17.02 4.86 7.73
C ASP A 198 16.74 3.74 8.75
N TYR A 199 16.47 4.08 10.01
CA TYR A 199 16.18 3.11 11.08
C TYR A 199 14.99 3.55 11.96
N PRO A 200 14.30 2.61 12.64
CA PRO A 200 12.99 2.89 13.24
C PRO A 200 12.95 4.07 14.21
N ARG A 201 13.97 4.25 15.05
CA ARG A 201 14.00 5.34 16.03
C ARG A 201 14.15 6.71 15.37
N MET A 202 14.92 6.81 14.29
CA MET A 202 15.07 8.07 13.55
C MET A 202 13.79 8.42 12.82
N THR A 203 13.16 7.44 12.16
CA THR A 203 11.86 7.65 11.53
C THR A 203 10.79 8.06 12.54
N ALA A 204 10.74 7.43 13.71
CA ALA A 204 9.81 7.77 14.79
C ALA A 204 10.01 9.21 15.31
N GLU A 205 11.26 9.62 15.58
CA GLU A 205 11.60 10.97 16.02
C GLU A 205 11.23 12.03 14.97
N GLU A 206 11.43 11.74 13.69
CA GLU A 206 11.23 12.69 12.60
C GLU A 206 9.78 12.82 12.16
N LEU A 207 8.98 11.76 12.31
CA LEU A 207 7.56 11.75 11.97
C LEU A 207 6.65 11.98 13.19
N ASP A 208 7.21 12.22 14.38
CA ASP A 208 6.48 12.34 15.66
C ASP A 208 5.54 11.15 15.91
N MET A 209 6.05 9.95 15.67
CA MET A 209 5.33 8.69 15.83
C MET A 209 5.90 7.87 16.99
N GLU A 210 5.06 6.99 17.56
CA GLU A 210 5.51 6.07 18.60
C GLU A 210 6.53 5.07 18.04
N PHE A 211 7.60 4.82 18.80
CA PHE A 211 8.74 4.01 18.33
C PHE A 211 8.38 2.55 18.05
N GLU A 212 7.60 1.91 18.93
CA GLU A 212 7.17 0.52 18.74
C GLU A 212 6.26 0.38 17.52
N TYR A 213 5.32 1.30 17.30
CA TYR A 213 4.49 1.37 16.10
C TYR A 213 5.33 1.44 14.82
N VAL A 214 6.30 2.37 14.76
CA VAL A 214 7.21 2.49 13.61
C VAL A 214 8.06 1.23 13.44
N ARG A 215 8.52 0.63 14.54
CA ARG A 215 9.28 -0.62 14.50
C ARG A 215 8.42 -1.77 13.95
N HIS A 216 7.13 -1.86 14.30
CA HIS A 216 6.20 -2.83 13.74
C HIS A 216 5.93 -2.55 12.26
N LEU A 217 5.78 -1.28 11.84
CA LEU A 217 5.65 -0.90 10.43
C LEU A 217 6.83 -1.40 9.59
N TYR A 218 8.07 -1.12 10.00
CA TYR A 218 9.27 -1.63 9.32
C TYR A 218 9.26 -3.16 9.19
N ARG A 219 8.87 -3.86 10.27
CA ARG A 219 8.79 -5.33 10.27
C ARG A 219 7.69 -5.83 9.33
N ALA A 220 6.52 -5.19 9.31
CA ALA A 220 5.39 -5.56 8.46
C ALA A 220 5.74 -5.34 6.98
N LEU A 221 6.22 -4.15 6.62
CA LEU A 221 6.67 -3.84 5.26
C LEU A 221 7.79 -4.78 4.79
N ARG A 222 8.68 -5.19 5.71
CA ARG A 222 9.73 -6.17 5.39
C ARG A 222 9.17 -7.56 5.09
N ARG A 223 8.13 -7.98 5.83
CA ARG A 223 7.47 -9.27 5.57
C ARG A 223 6.73 -9.28 4.23
N VAL A 224 6.12 -8.15 3.87
CA VAL A 224 5.43 -7.94 2.58
C VAL A 224 6.42 -7.79 1.41
N GLY A 225 7.69 -7.48 1.66
CA GLY A 225 8.69 -7.32 0.60
C GLY A 225 8.85 -5.88 0.07
N LEU A 226 8.26 -4.90 0.76
CA LEU A 226 8.37 -3.47 0.39
C LEU A 226 9.66 -2.82 0.91
N VAL A 227 10.23 -3.35 1.99
CA VAL A 227 11.52 -2.88 2.53
C VAL A 227 12.42 -4.06 2.87
N THR A 228 13.72 -3.84 2.86
CA THR A 228 14.73 -4.83 3.26
C THR A 228 15.78 -4.20 4.16
N VAL A 229 16.59 -5.05 4.81
CA VAL A 229 17.70 -4.59 5.65
C VAL A 229 18.83 -4.10 4.74
N TYR A 230 19.41 -2.95 5.10
CA TYR A 230 20.60 -2.45 4.43
C TYR A 230 21.82 -3.26 4.86
N GLU A 231 22.44 -3.98 3.92
CA GLU A 231 23.54 -4.91 4.20
C GLU A 231 24.93 -4.23 4.31
N GLY A 232 25.08 -2.99 3.85
CA GLY A 232 26.35 -2.27 3.91
C GLY A 232 26.83 -2.00 5.34
N SER A 233 28.14 -2.12 5.55
CA SER A 233 28.78 -1.84 6.86
C SER A 233 28.86 -0.34 7.17
N THR A 234 28.92 0.48 6.12
CA THR A 234 29.03 1.95 6.18
C THR A 234 28.04 2.52 5.19
N ILE A 235 27.21 3.45 5.65
CA ILE A 235 26.31 4.22 4.79
C ILE A 235 27.06 5.47 4.34
N LYS A 236 27.25 5.64 3.03
CA LYS A 236 27.94 6.81 2.48
C LYS A 236 27.02 8.03 2.43
N GLY A 237 27.60 9.24 2.43
CA GLY A 237 26.82 10.47 2.28
C GLY A 237 25.95 10.51 1.02
N SER A 238 26.42 9.92 -0.09
CA SER A 238 25.64 9.80 -1.33
C SER A 238 24.37 8.94 -1.19
N GLU A 239 24.38 8.00 -0.25
CA GLU A 239 23.24 7.13 0.04
C GLU A 239 22.32 7.74 1.08
N ARG A 240 22.79 8.70 1.91
CA ARG A 240 22.03 9.25 3.04
C ARG A 240 21.63 10.69 2.80
N LYS A 241 20.52 10.88 2.07
CA LYS A 241 20.03 12.20 1.67
C LYS A 241 19.27 12.94 2.79
N LEU A 242 18.58 12.21 3.68
CA LEU A 242 17.80 12.84 4.78
C LEU A 242 18.67 13.46 5.88
N LYS A 243 19.86 12.90 6.11
CA LYS A 243 20.78 13.39 7.13
C LYS A 243 22.22 13.23 6.65
N PRO A 244 22.66 14.10 5.72
CA PRO A 244 23.94 13.96 5.05
C PRO A 244 25.08 13.99 6.08
N LYS A 245 25.89 12.94 6.02
CA LYS A 245 27.17 12.78 6.73
C LYS A 245 28.11 12.08 5.77
N ASP A 246 29.39 12.43 5.81
CA ASP A 246 30.39 11.83 4.91
C ASP A 246 30.32 10.30 4.96
N GLU A 247 30.30 9.75 6.17
CA GLU A 247 30.14 8.33 6.42
C GLU A 247 29.38 8.07 7.74
N THR A 248 28.59 7.01 7.78
CA THR A 248 27.94 6.51 9.00
C THR A 248 28.22 5.03 9.17
N HIS A 249 28.99 4.67 10.20
CA HIS A 249 29.15 3.27 10.61
C HIS A 249 27.88 2.73 11.25
N ARG A 250 27.44 1.55 10.81
CA ARG A 250 26.18 0.94 11.22
C ARG A 250 26.23 0.48 12.70
N LYS A 251 25.43 1.12 13.56
CA LYS A 251 25.18 0.68 14.96
C LYS A 251 23.78 0.11 15.20
N HIS A 252 22.90 0.26 14.22
CA HIS A 252 21.49 -0.14 14.27
C HIS A 252 21.13 -0.94 13.01
N THR A 253 19.97 -1.58 13.02
CA THR A 253 19.40 -2.15 11.79
C THR A 253 18.82 -1.03 10.95
N TYR A 254 19.44 -0.77 9.80
CA TYR A 254 18.94 0.17 8.80
C TYR A 254 18.16 -0.59 7.74
N TYR A 255 17.21 0.11 7.14
CA TYR A 255 16.32 -0.42 6.11
C TYR A 255 16.38 0.46 4.87
N VAL A 256 16.10 -0.15 3.72
CA VAL A 256 15.93 0.50 2.42
C VAL A 256 14.71 -0.06 1.73
N THR A 257 14.16 0.67 0.76
CA THR A 257 13.13 0.17 -0.16
C THR A 257 13.67 -0.95 -1.04
N THR A 258 12.79 -1.85 -1.45
CA THR A 258 13.09 -2.79 -2.53
C THR A 258 12.85 -2.12 -3.89
N ALA A 259 13.40 -2.71 -4.96
CA ALA A 259 13.17 -2.21 -6.32
C ALA A 259 11.67 -2.24 -6.70
N SER A 260 10.94 -3.28 -6.27
CA SER A 260 9.48 -3.34 -6.47
C SER A 260 8.79 -2.18 -5.75
N ALA A 261 9.12 -1.93 -4.47
CA ALA A 261 8.55 -0.81 -3.74
C ALA A 261 8.80 0.54 -4.43
N GLU A 262 10.00 0.80 -4.93
CA GLU A 262 10.31 2.05 -5.65
C GLU A 262 9.51 2.19 -6.96
N GLN A 263 9.23 1.10 -7.66
CA GLN A 263 8.36 1.11 -8.84
C GLN A 263 6.91 1.41 -8.43
N LEU A 264 6.38 0.71 -7.42
CA LEU A 264 5.01 0.87 -6.94
C LEU A 264 4.75 2.26 -6.37
N LEU A 265 5.75 2.88 -5.74
CA LEU A 265 5.62 4.21 -5.17
C LEU A 265 5.35 5.30 -6.21
N ARG A 266 5.69 5.09 -7.48
CA ARG A 266 5.41 6.04 -8.58
C ARG A 266 3.92 6.21 -8.85
N GLU A 267 3.10 5.22 -8.50
CA GLU A 267 1.63 5.29 -8.57
C GLU A 267 1.02 6.31 -7.58
N PHE A 268 1.84 6.89 -6.71
CA PHE A 268 1.44 7.92 -5.74
C PHE A 268 2.19 9.25 -5.94
N GLU A 269 3.00 9.35 -6.99
CA GLU A 269 3.69 10.57 -7.38
C GLU A 269 2.87 11.23 -8.51
N ASP A 270 1.78 11.89 -8.10
CA ASP A 270 1.04 12.88 -8.89
C ASP A 270 1.49 14.30 -8.48
#